data_AF-A0A1D3RI22-F1
#
_entry.id   AF-A0A1D3RI22-F1
#
_cell.length_a   1.000
_cell.length_b   1.000
_cell.length_c   1.000
_cell.angle_alpha   90.00
_cell.angle_beta   90.00
_cell.angle_gamma   90.00
#
_symmetry.space_group_name_H-M   'P 1'
#
loop_
_entity.id
_entity.type
_entity.pdbx_description
1 polymer ?
#
loop_
_entity_poly.entity_id
_entity_poly.type
_entity_poly.pdbx_seq_one_letter_code
_entity_poly.pdbx_strand_id
1 'polypeptide(L)'
;MSDSIVRAYGVLLCRIFCNSTKNAIGENSEIEFLFLKASYGNRHWTPPKGLHENNEDGLDTAMRETLEETGIDKDKYKLLNYEKTLKYNVNDRIKETTYYLALLLNNEENVKLSDEHTDYKWIHSNESEAYSLPNSLSDLLENAEEFLRKNNENMIVH
;
A
#
# COMPACT_ATOMS: atom_id res chain seq x y z
N MET A 1 -11.62 -23.10 21.92
CA MET A 1 -10.69 -23.22 20.78
C MET A 1 -10.42 -21.80 20.35
N SER A 2 -9.18 -21.33 20.38
CA SER A 2 -8.89 -19.92 20.08
C SER A 2 -9.16 -19.67 18.60
N ASP A 3 -10.22 -18.93 18.30
CA ASP A 3 -10.42 -18.25 17.02
C ASP A 3 -9.33 -17.19 16.86
N SER A 4 -8.10 -17.64 16.61
CA SER A 4 -6.95 -16.76 16.47
C SER A 4 -7.10 -16.00 15.16
N ILE A 5 -7.45 -14.72 15.27
CA ILE A 5 -7.45 -13.77 14.16
C ILE A 5 -6.04 -13.75 13.56
N VAL A 6 -5.94 -13.98 12.26
CA VAL A 6 -4.67 -13.84 11.54
C VAL A 6 -4.50 -12.36 11.20
N ARG A 7 -3.38 -11.76 11.61
CA ARG A 7 -3.09 -10.36 11.32
C ARG A 7 -1.97 -10.25 10.30
N ALA A 8 -2.12 -9.30 9.40
CA ALA A 8 -1.14 -8.90 8.44
C ALA A 8 -1.06 -7.37 8.42
N TYR A 9 0.10 -6.85 8.05
CA TYR A 9 0.34 -5.42 7.99
C TYR A 9 1.13 -5.10 6.73
N GLY A 10 0.89 -3.92 6.17
CA GLY A 10 1.51 -3.50 4.93
C GLY A 10 1.57 -2.00 4.76
N VAL A 11 2.36 -1.55 3.80
CA VAL A 11 2.42 -0.15 3.40
C VAL A 11 1.66 0.00 2.09
N LEU A 12 0.64 0.87 2.10
CA LEU A 12 0.05 1.38 0.87
C LEU A 12 0.96 2.49 0.36
N LEU A 13 1.96 2.11 -0.42
CA LEU A 13 2.96 3.05 -0.94
C LEU A 13 2.40 3.77 -2.16
N CYS A 14 2.45 5.09 -2.16
CA CYS A 14 2.02 5.94 -3.26
C CYS A 14 3.14 6.84 -3.78
N ARG A 15 2.98 7.28 -5.03
CA ARG A 15 3.77 8.35 -5.65
C ARG A 15 2.84 9.33 -6.34
N ILE A 16 3.28 10.59 -6.43
CA ILE A 16 2.45 11.69 -6.93
C ILE A 16 3.21 12.48 -7.97
N PHE A 17 2.61 12.65 -9.15
CA PHE A 17 3.14 13.50 -10.20
C PHE A 17 2.32 14.79 -10.28
N CYS A 18 2.94 15.91 -9.94
CA CYS A 18 2.34 17.22 -10.04
C CYS A 18 2.52 17.76 -11.46
N ASN A 19 1.41 17.93 -12.19
CA ASN A 19 1.42 18.50 -13.55
C ASN A 19 1.55 20.05 -13.57
N SER A 20 1.74 20.70 -12.42
CA SER A 20 1.76 22.16 -12.30
C SER A 20 2.98 22.62 -11.50
N THR A 21 3.52 23.80 -11.84
CA THR A 21 4.66 24.45 -11.17
C THR A 21 4.38 24.92 -9.73
N LYS A 22 3.21 24.57 -9.18
CA LYS A 22 2.88 24.79 -7.77
C LYS A 22 3.13 23.47 -7.03
N ASN A 23 3.95 23.50 -5.98
CA ASN A 23 4.29 22.37 -5.11
C ASN A 23 3.10 21.87 -4.24
N ALA A 24 1.90 21.83 -4.79
CA ALA A 24 0.70 21.32 -4.14
C ALA A 24 0.06 20.28 -5.05
N ILE A 25 -0.44 19.21 -4.46
CA ILE A 25 -1.28 18.24 -5.16
C ILE A 25 -2.51 19.03 -5.66
N GLY A 26 -2.63 19.21 -6.97
CA GLY A 26 -3.81 19.80 -7.62
C GLY A 26 -4.81 18.71 -8.03
N GLU A 27 -5.99 19.12 -8.50
CA GLU A 27 -6.99 18.19 -9.07
C GLU A 27 -6.41 17.29 -10.16
N ASN A 28 -5.51 17.84 -10.99
CA ASN A 28 -4.83 17.13 -12.08
C ASN A 28 -3.54 16.37 -11.66
N SER A 29 -3.34 16.12 -10.37
CA SER A 29 -2.20 15.31 -9.93
C SER A 29 -2.50 13.84 -10.16
N GLU A 30 -1.53 13.15 -10.76
CA GLU A 30 -1.59 11.72 -10.95
C GLU A 30 -1.09 11.05 -9.66
N ILE A 31 -1.97 10.28 -9.02
CA ILE A 31 -1.66 9.51 -7.82
C ILE A 31 -1.68 8.04 -8.23
N GLU A 32 -0.59 7.35 -7.92
CA GLU A 32 -0.45 5.93 -8.20
C GLU A 32 -0.04 5.18 -6.94
N PHE A 33 -0.49 3.93 -6.81
CA PHE A 33 -0.21 3.06 -5.69
C PHE A 33 0.52 1.80 -6.15
N LEU A 34 1.50 1.35 -5.35
CA LEU A 34 2.28 0.15 -5.65
C LEU A 34 1.49 -1.12 -5.34
N PHE A 35 1.37 -2.00 -6.33
CA PHE A 35 0.81 -3.33 -6.20
C PHE A 35 1.80 -4.37 -6.72
N LEU A 36 1.88 -5.49 -6.01
CA LEU A 36 2.72 -6.63 -6.31
C LEU A 36 1.86 -7.82 -6.70
N LYS A 37 2.30 -8.60 -7.68
CA LYS A 37 1.61 -9.81 -8.14
C LYS A 37 2.21 -11.04 -7.49
N ALA A 38 1.45 -11.71 -6.62
CA ALA A 38 1.91 -12.92 -5.95
C ALA A 38 2.37 -14.00 -6.93
N SER A 39 3.44 -14.71 -6.58
CA SER A 39 4.00 -15.85 -7.33
C SER A 39 3.24 -17.16 -7.08
N TYR A 40 2.43 -17.19 -6.04
CA TYR A 40 1.65 -18.34 -5.59
C TYR A 40 0.13 -18.09 -5.57
N GLY A 41 -0.62 -19.17 -5.33
CA GLY A 41 -2.08 -19.12 -5.24
C GLY A 41 -2.74 -18.57 -6.50
N ASN A 42 -3.75 -17.72 -6.31
CA ASN A 42 -4.51 -17.09 -7.41
C ASN A 42 -3.77 -15.92 -8.07
N ARG A 43 -2.49 -15.67 -7.73
CA ARG A 43 -1.66 -14.59 -8.30
C ARG A 43 -2.33 -13.21 -8.20
N HIS A 44 -2.96 -12.95 -7.06
CA HIS A 44 -3.64 -11.69 -6.79
C HIS A 44 -2.65 -10.52 -6.75
N TRP A 45 -3.15 -9.33 -7.06
CA TRP A 45 -2.46 -8.07 -6.88
C TRP A 45 -2.79 -7.50 -5.50
N THR A 46 -1.76 -7.21 -4.70
CA THR A 46 -1.93 -6.52 -3.41
C THR A 46 -0.81 -5.51 -3.19
N PRO A 47 -1.01 -4.46 -2.37
CA PRO A 47 0.11 -3.70 -1.84
C PRO A 47 1.06 -4.61 -1.03
N PRO A 48 2.31 -4.19 -0.78
CA PRO A 48 3.24 -4.98 0.01
C PRO A 48 2.73 -5.20 1.43
N LYS A 49 2.76 -6.45 1.90
CA LYS A 49 2.19 -6.87 3.19
C LYS A 49 2.52 -8.32 3.54
N GLY A 50 2.86 -8.57 4.80
CA GLY A 50 3.02 -9.92 5.32
C GLY A 50 2.42 -10.11 6.71
N LEU A 51 2.74 -11.25 7.31
CA LEU A 51 2.12 -11.69 8.56
C LEU A 51 2.77 -11.01 9.76
N HIS A 52 1.95 -10.75 10.78
CA HIS A 52 2.45 -10.25 12.05
C HIS A 52 3.28 -11.32 12.77
N GLU A 53 4.52 -11.01 13.13
CA GLU A 53 5.35 -11.89 13.94
C GLU A 53 5.28 -11.56 15.44
N ASN A 54 5.54 -12.57 16.27
CA ASN A 54 5.59 -12.37 17.71
C ASN A 54 6.83 -11.50 18.03
N ASN A 55 6.62 -10.30 18.58
CA ASN A 55 7.60 -9.30 19.07
C ASN A 55 7.79 -8.03 18.24
N GLU A 56 6.99 -7.79 17.20
CA GLU A 56 6.95 -6.51 16.47
C GLU A 56 5.59 -5.83 16.64
N ASP A 57 5.52 -4.51 16.44
CA ASP A 57 4.24 -3.84 16.26
C ASP A 57 3.77 -3.92 14.80
N GLY A 58 2.52 -3.49 14.54
CA GLY A 58 1.96 -3.57 13.20
C GLY A 58 2.67 -2.70 12.17
N LEU A 59 3.20 -1.54 12.58
CA LEU A 59 3.91 -0.65 11.69
C LEU A 59 5.31 -1.19 11.37
N ASP A 60 6.02 -1.73 12.36
CA ASP A 60 7.29 -2.41 12.19
C ASP A 60 7.15 -3.59 11.21
N THR A 61 6.09 -4.39 11.35
CA THR A 61 5.73 -5.46 10.41
C THR A 61 5.57 -4.90 8.99
N ALA A 62 4.75 -3.84 8.82
CA ALA A 62 4.50 -3.25 7.51
C ALA A 62 5.79 -2.75 6.84
N MET A 63 6.68 -2.09 7.60
CA MET A 63 7.95 -1.58 7.08
C MET A 63 8.91 -2.70 6.71
N ARG A 64 9.03 -3.74 7.56
CA ARG A 64 9.87 -4.92 7.30
C ARG A 64 9.41 -5.63 6.02
N GLU A 65 8.13 -5.95 5.92
CA GLU A 65 7.54 -6.63 4.75
C GLU A 65 7.68 -5.79 3.47
N THR A 66 7.51 -4.47 3.56
CA THR A 66 7.74 -3.58 2.41
C THR A 66 9.18 -3.65 1.94
N LEU A 67 10.15 -3.62 2.84
CA LEU A 67 11.57 -3.77 2.49
C LEU A 67 11.84 -5.16 1.88
N GLU A 68 11.31 -6.23 2.46
CA GLU A 68 11.51 -7.61 1.99
C GLU A 68 10.91 -7.84 0.60
N GLU A 69 9.69 -7.34 0.34
CA GLU A 69 8.97 -7.59 -0.90
C GLU A 69 9.33 -6.62 -2.04
N THR A 70 9.85 -5.42 -1.73
CA THR A 70 10.09 -4.36 -2.72
C THR A 70 11.51 -3.80 -2.74
N GLY A 71 12.32 -4.07 -1.71
CA GLY A 71 13.64 -3.45 -1.53
C GLY A 71 13.60 -1.96 -1.14
N ILE A 72 12.42 -1.40 -0.88
CA ILE A 72 12.23 0.00 -0.50
C ILE A 72 12.29 0.12 1.03
N ASP A 73 13.32 0.80 1.52
CA ASP A 73 13.54 1.03 2.96
C ASP A 73 12.75 2.25 3.47
N LYS A 74 12.55 2.34 4.78
CA LYS A 74 11.73 3.37 5.45
C LYS A 74 12.23 4.79 5.28
N ASP A 75 13.49 4.98 4.88
CA ASP A 75 14.07 6.29 4.58
C ASP A 75 13.69 6.78 3.17
N LYS A 76 13.06 5.94 2.33
CA LYS A 76 12.62 6.26 0.97
C LYS A 76 11.20 6.78 0.87
N TYR A 77 10.44 6.73 1.96
CA TYR A 77 9.05 7.18 1.99
C TYR A 77 8.71 7.89 3.30
N LYS A 78 7.69 8.74 3.23
CA LYS A 78 7.10 9.43 4.38
C LYS A 78 5.77 8.77 4.73
N LEU A 79 5.68 8.20 5.93
CA LEU A 79 4.42 7.73 6.49
C LEU A 79 3.45 8.90 6.67
N LEU A 80 2.20 8.67 6.29
CA LEU A 80 1.12 9.64 6.40
C LEU A 80 0.15 9.22 7.51
N ASN A 81 -0.62 10.18 8.03
CA ASN A 81 -1.59 9.93 9.10
C ASN A 81 -2.89 9.31 8.54
N TYR A 82 -2.76 8.20 7.83
CA TYR A 82 -3.85 7.40 7.30
C TYR A 82 -3.50 5.93 7.40
N GLU A 83 -4.42 5.16 7.96
CA GLU A 83 -4.39 3.70 7.97
C GLU A 83 -5.80 3.15 7.75
N LYS A 84 -5.90 1.94 7.22
CA LYS A 84 -7.18 1.24 7.07
C LYS A 84 -7.00 -0.25 7.24
N THR A 85 -7.89 -0.85 8.03
CA THR A 85 -7.91 -2.29 8.30
C THR A 85 -8.99 -2.97 7.47
N LEU A 86 -8.58 -3.87 6.59
CA LEU A 86 -9.46 -4.74 5.81
C LEU A 86 -9.72 -6.02 6.60
N LYS A 87 -10.99 -6.44 6.70
CA LYS A 87 -11.39 -7.68 7.36
C LYS A 87 -12.07 -8.61 6.37
N TYR A 88 -11.57 -9.84 6.24
CA TYR A 88 -12.12 -10.83 5.33
C TYR A 88 -11.89 -12.25 5.85
N ASN A 89 -12.69 -13.20 5.38
CA ASN A 89 -12.58 -14.60 5.78
C ASN A 89 -11.67 -15.36 4.82
N VAL A 90 -10.71 -16.12 5.36
CA VAL A 90 -9.84 -17.04 4.63
C VAL A 90 -9.96 -18.42 5.28
N ASN A 91 -10.51 -19.40 4.56
CA ASN A 91 -10.67 -20.78 5.04
C ASN A 91 -11.29 -20.86 6.46
N ASP A 92 -12.43 -20.20 6.64
CA ASP A 92 -13.19 -20.11 7.90
C ASP A 92 -12.46 -19.40 9.07
N ARG A 93 -11.37 -18.69 8.78
CA ARG A 93 -10.66 -17.84 9.74
C ARG A 93 -10.77 -16.37 9.35
N ILE A 94 -10.99 -15.52 10.35
CA ILE A 94 -10.95 -14.07 10.16
C ILE A 94 -9.50 -13.64 9.96
N LYS A 95 -9.24 -12.96 8.84
CA LYS A 95 -7.98 -12.28 8.57
C LYS A 95 -8.20 -10.76 8.60
N GLU A 96 -7.35 -10.07 9.34
CA GLU A 96 -7.26 -8.62 9.37
C GLU A 96 -5.97 -8.19 8.67
N THR A 97 -6.06 -7.23 7.77
CA THR A 97 -4.89 -6.64 7.09
C THR A 97 -4.95 -5.12 7.21
N THR A 98 -4.01 -4.54 7.93
CA THR A 98 -3.91 -3.08 8.10
C THR A 98 -2.88 -2.52 7.14
N TYR A 99 -3.28 -1.52 6.35
CA TYR A 99 -2.38 -0.78 5.48
C TYR A 99 -2.14 0.63 6.02
N TYR A 100 -0.87 1.02 6.07
CA TYR A 100 -0.42 2.38 6.39
C TYR A 100 -0.08 3.11 5.09
N LEU A 101 -0.66 4.29 4.87
CA LEU A 101 -0.36 5.07 3.67
C LEU A 101 1.01 5.73 3.79
N ALA A 102 1.82 5.63 2.75
CA ALA A 102 3.12 6.28 2.67
C ALA A 102 3.35 6.93 1.30
N LEU A 103 4.02 8.08 1.29
CA LEU A 103 4.42 8.78 0.07
C LEU A 103 5.89 8.54 -0.22
N LEU A 104 6.23 8.06 -1.42
CA LEU A 104 7.63 8.01 -1.87
C LEU A 104 8.26 9.40 -1.90
N LEU A 105 9.50 9.48 -1.41
CA LEU A 105 10.31 10.71 -1.49
C LEU A 105 10.93 10.90 -2.88
N ASN A 106 11.15 9.80 -3.61
CA ASN A 106 11.61 9.77 -4.98
C ASN A 106 10.69 8.90 -5.83
N ASN A 107 10.00 9.49 -6.82
CA ASN A 107 9.07 8.78 -7.70
C ASN A 107 9.75 7.75 -8.63
N GLU A 108 11.08 7.82 -8.78
CA GLU A 108 11.91 6.91 -9.57
C GLU A 108 12.60 5.82 -8.72
N GLU A 109 12.21 5.65 -7.46
CA GLU A 109 12.76 4.59 -6.61
C GLU A 109 12.54 3.20 -7.25
N ASN A 110 13.59 2.39 -7.27
CA ASN A 110 13.58 1.12 -7.99
C ASN A 110 13.01 -0.02 -7.13
N VAL A 111 11.91 -0.63 -7.59
CA VAL A 111 11.31 -1.79 -6.94
C VAL A 111 12.10 -3.05 -7.30
N LYS A 112 12.54 -3.79 -6.28
CA LYS A 112 13.19 -5.10 -6.40
C LYS A 112 12.34 -6.15 -5.72
N LEU A 113 11.75 -7.03 -6.53
CA LEU A 113 10.86 -8.07 -6.03
C LEU A 113 11.62 -9.21 -5.36
N SER A 114 11.03 -9.74 -4.29
CA SER A 114 11.37 -11.05 -3.74
C SER A 114 10.76 -12.18 -4.58
N ASP A 115 11.14 -13.43 -4.29
CA ASP A 115 10.59 -14.63 -4.95
C ASP A 115 9.07 -14.82 -4.70
N GLU A 116 8.51 -14.13 -3.71
CA GLU A 116 7.07 -14.12 -3.45
C GLU A 116 6.25 -13.40 -4.52
N HIS A 117 6.91 -12.61 -5.38
CA HIS A 117 6.25 -11.76 -6.36
C HIS A 117 6.85 -11.93 -7.75
N THR A 118 5.98 -11.91 -8.77
CA THR A 118 6.39 -12.08 -10.18
C THR A 118 6.40 -10.79 -10.97
N ASP A 119 5.67 -9.77 -10.53
CA ASP A 119 5.53 -8.49 -11.22
C ASP A 119 5.09 -7.41 -10.23
N TYR A 120 5.27 -6.14 -10.62
CA TYR A 120 4.72 -4.99 -9.90
C TYR A 120 4.14 -3.96 -10.86
N LYS A 121 3.14 -3.22 -10.38
CA LYS A 121 2.55 -2.09 -11.09
C LYS A 121 2.26 -0.95 -10.14
N TRP A 122 2.45 0.24 -10.66
CA TRP A 122 1.88 1.47 -10.11
C TRP A 122 0.53 1.65 -10.78
N ILE A 123 -0.54 1.72 -9.99
CA ILE A 123 -1.91 1.76 -10.50
C ILE A 123 -2.68 2.93 -9.89
N HIS A 124 -3.63 3.47 -10.63
CA HIS A 124 -4.59 4.45 -10.14
C HIS A 124 -5.76 3.76 -9.42
N SER A 125 -6.46 4.51 -8.56
CA SER A 125 -7.65 3.99 -7.86
C SER A 125 -8.74 3.50 -8.83
N ASN A 126 -8.90 4.18 -9.96
CA ASN A 126 -9.87 3.86 -11.00
C ASN A 126 -9.52 2.62 -11.84
N GLU A 127 -8.33 2.05 -11.68
CA GLU A 127 -7.90 0.83 -12.38
C GLU A 127 -8.23 -0.47 -11.62
N SER A 128 -8.93 -0.36 -10.48
CA SER A 128 -9.23 -1.50 -9.60
C SER A 128 -9.86 -2.69 -10.32
N GLU A 129 -10.77 -2.46 -11.27
CA GLU A 129 -11.42 -3.51 -12.06
C GLU A 129 -10.43 -4.20 -13.02
N ALA A 130 -9.54 -3.44 -13.66
CA ALA A 130 -8.54 -3.97 -14.58
C ALA A 130 -7.56 -4.93 -13.89
N TYR A 131 -7.30 -4.72 -12.60
CA TYR A 131 -6.45 -5.57 -11.76
C TYR A 131 -7.23 -6.62 -10.97
N SER A 132 -8.56 -6.73 -11.18
CA SER A 132 -9.44 -7.66 -10.47
C SER A 132 -9.33 -7.53 -8.95
N LEU A 133 -9.21 -6.29 -8.45
CA LEU A 133 -9.14 -6.03 -7.02
C LEU A 133 -10.50 -6.27 -6.35
N PRO A 134 -10.53 -6.86 -5.15
CA PRO A 134 -11.77 -6.93 -4.37
C PRO A 134 -12.20 -5.53 -3.93
N ASN A 135 -13.51 -5.32 -3.75
CA ASN A 135 -14.08 -4.03 -3.34
C ASN A 135 -13.39 -3.43 -2.11
N SER A 136 -12.96 -4.24 -1.14
CA SER A 136 -12.26 -3.74 0.05
C SER A 136 -10.92 -3.06 -0.26
N LEU A 137 -10.21 -3.51 -1.30
CA LEU A 137 -9.01 -2.87 -1.81
C LEU A 137 -9.36 -1.67 -2.71
N SER A 138 -10.40 -1.74 -3.53
CA SER A 138 -10.87 -0.58 -4.30
C SER A 138 -11.23 0.59 -3.37
N ASP A 139 -12.03 0.32 -2.33
CA ASP A 139 -12.40 1.30 -1.31
C ASP A 139 -11.17 1.82 -0.52
N LEU A 140 -10.11 1.01 -0.40
CA LEU A 140 -8.86 1.46 0.23
C LEU A 140 -8.19 2.52 -0.64
N LEU A 141 -8.08 2.28 -1.95
CA LEU A 141 -7.45 3.22 -2.89
C LEU A 141 -8.24 4.52 -3.00
N GLU A 142 -9.57 4.44 -3.15
CA GLU A 142 -10.44 5.62 -3.24
C GLU A 142 -10.34 6.48 -1.98
N ASN A 143 -10.40 5.87 -0.78
CA ASN A 143 -10.29 6.60 0.47
C ASN A 143 -8.89 7.19 0.69
N ALA A 144 -7.83 6.48 0.26
CA ALA A 144 -6.46 6.97 0.35
C ALA A 144 -6.24 8.16 -0.60
N GLU A 145 -6.76 8.08 -1.82
CA GLU A 145 -6.71 9.17 -2.78
C GLU A 145 -7.49 10.39 -2.29
N GLU A 146 -8.68 10.19 -1.74
CA GLU A 146 -9.47 11.27 -1.13
C GLU A 146 -8.71 11.92 0.04
N PHE A 147 -8.09 11.10 0.90
CA PHE A 147 -7.25 11.60 1.99
C PHE A 147 -6.08 12.45 1.47
N LEU A 148 -5.37 11.97 0.45
CA LEU A 148 -4.28 12.70 -0.18
C LEU A 148 -4.78 14.04 -0.69
N ARG A 149 -5.83 14.03 -1.53
CA ARG A 149 -6.45 15.22 -2.15
C ARG A 149 -6.99 16.24 -1.15
N LYS A 150 -7.38 15.83 0.06
CA LYS A 150 -7.84 16.74 1.12
C LYS A 150 -6.69 17.37 1.90
N ASN A 151 -5.52 16.72 1.96
CA ASN A 151 -4.40 17.14 2.79
C ASN A 151 -3.25 17.81 1.99
N ASN A 152 -3.51 18.20 0.74
CA ASN A 152 -2.53 18.73 -0.23
C ASN A 152 -1.61 19.84 0.30
N GLU A 153 -2.10 20.69 1.20
CA GLU A 153 -1.33 21.84 1.74
C GLU A 153 -0.27 21.42 2.77
N ASN A 154 -0.43 20.28 3.44
CA ASN A 154 0.47 19.80 4.51
C ASN A 154 1.51 18.77 4.00
N MET A 155 1.49 18.46 2.70
CA MET A 155 2.26 17.38 2.09
C MET A 155 3.49 17.85 1.31
N ILE A 156 3.84 19.14 1.35
CA ILE A 156 5.01 19.68 0.68
C ILE A 156 6.28 19.02 1.23
N VAL A 157 6.89 18.16 0.41
CA VAL A 157 8.26 17.67 0.59
C VAL A 157 9.16 18.79 0.07
N HIS A 158 9.98 19.38 0.95
CA HIS A 158 11.01 20.36 0.59
C HIS A 158 12.22 19.68 -0.04
#